data_AF-A0A0J7K3Z7-F1
#
_entry.id   AF-A0A0J7K3Z7-F1
#
_cell.length_a   1.000
_cell.length_b   1.000
_cell.length_c   1.000
_cell.angle_alpha   90.00
_cell.angle_beta   90.00
_cell.angle_gamma   90.00
#
_symmetry.space_group_name_H-M   'P 1'
#
loop_
_entity.id
_entity.type
_entity.pdbx_description
1 polymer ?
#
loop_
_entity_poly.entity_id
_entity_poly.type
_entity_poly.pdbx_seq_one_letter_code
_entity_poly.pdbx_strand_id
1 'polypeptide(L)'
;MLVGEPFGGKTVVLRILADALTLMHKHGDENGSPTRYFVLNPKAITLGQLYGYFDPVSSEWTDGVCASAFRRFVSDDSFERKWIVFDGPVDATWIESLNTVLDDNRKLCLTSGE
;
A
#
# COMPACT_ATOMS: atom_id res chain seq x y z
N MET A 1 -2.55 -9.49 7.41
CA MET A 1 -3.95 -9.05 7.27
C MET A 1 -4.53 -8.82 8.67
N LEU A 2 -5.20 -7.70 8.91
CA LEU A 2 -5.88 -7.42 10.19
C LEU A 2 -7.35 -7.82 10.07
N VAL A 3 -7.75 -8.91 10.72
CA VAL A 3 -9.11 -9.47 10.65
C VAL A 3 -9.82 -9.24 11.98
N GLY A 4 -11.12 -8.92 11.91
CA GLY A 4 -11.96 -8.78 13.10
C GLY A 4 -13.27 -8.06 12.80
N GLU A 5 -14.17 -8.06 13.78
CA GLU A 5 -15.49 -7.44 13.67
C GLU A 5 -15.45 -5.91 13.45
N PRO A 6 -16.52 -5.30 12.92
CA PRO A 6 -16.69 -3.86 12.91
C PRO A 6 -16.48 -3.26 14.30
N PHE A 7 -15.93 -2.04 14.37
CA PHE A 7 -15.58 -1.34 15.61
C PHE A 7 -14.59 -2.07 16.55
N GLY A 8 -13.98 -3.19 16.14
CA GLY A 8 -12.96 -3.90 16.91
C GLY A 8 -11.59 -3.21 17.04
N GLY A 9 -11.49 -1.89 16.80
CA GLY A 9 -10.26 -1.13 17.03
C GLY A 9 -9.09 -1.40 16.08
N LYS A 10 -9.27 -2.13 14.98
CA LYS A 10 -8.19 -2.52 14.04
C LYS A 10 -7.36 -1.32 13.54
N THR A 11 -8.02 -0.22 13.19
CA THR A 11 -7.35 1.03 12.77
C THR A 11 -6.49 1.61 13.90
N VAL A 12 -6.99 1.54 15.15
CA VAL A 12 -6.26 2.03 16.32
C VAL A 12 -5.03 1.17 16.59
N VAL A 13 -5.16 -0.16 16.50
CA VAL A 13 -4.03 -1.10 16.64
C VAL A 13 -2.92 -0.79 15.64
N LEU A 14 -3.27 -0.59 14.36
CA LEU A 14 -2.30 -0.26 13.30
C LEU A 14 -1.58 1.07 13.57
N ARG A 15 -2.32 2.10 14.01
CA ARG A 15 -1.75 3.41 14.34
C ARG A 15 -0.83 3.36 15.56
N ILE A 16 -1.28 2.71 16.64
CA ILE A 16 -0.48 2.54 17.86
C ILE A 16 0.81 1.78 17.54
N LEU A 17 0.76 0.76 16.68
CA LEU A 17 1.96 0.04 16.28
C LEU A 17 2.96 0.94 15.54
N ALA A 18 2.48 1.77 14.59
CA ALA A 18 3.34 2.73 13.89
C ALA A 18 3.96 3.76 14.85
N ASP A 19 3.16 4.27 15.79
CA ASP A 19 3.61 5.24 16.79
C ASP A 19 4.62 4.61 17.74
N ALA A 20 4.37 3.38 18.22
CA ALA A 20 5.27 2.65 19.10
C ALA A 20 6.62 2.37 18.44
N LEU A 21 6.64 1.91 17.18
CA LEU A 21 7.88 1.69 16.42
C LEU A 21 8.68 2.99 16.25
N THR A 22 7.98 4.09 15.99
CA THR A 22 8.58 5.42 15.86
C THR A 22 9.13 5.93 17.20
N LEU A 23 8.43 5.67 18.31
CA LEU A 23 8.89 6.01 19.66
C LEU A 23 10.13 5.19 20.04
N MET A 24 10.13 3.87 19.81
CA MET A 24 11.28 3.01 20.05
C MET A 24 12.53 3.52 19.31
N HIS A 25 12.37 3.94 18.05
CA HIS A 25 13.46 4.52 17.28
C HIS A 25 14.00 5.81 17.93
N LYS A 26 13.12 6.70 18.39
CA LYS A 26 13.50 7.93 19.10
C LYS A 26 14.24 7.65 20.41
N HIS A 27 13.96 6.51 21.05
CA HIS A 27 14.64 6.06 22.26
C HIS A 27 15.96 5.30 21.99
N GLY A 28 16.37 5.15 20.72
CA GLY A 28 17.62 4.49 20.35
C GLY A 28 17.55 2.97 20.37
N ASP A 29 16.36 2.37 20.39
CA ASP A 29 16.19 0.93 20.25
C ASP A 29 16.49 0.51 18.80
N GLU A 30 17.37 -0.48 18.63
CA GLU A 30 17.75 -1.04 17.33
C GLU A 30 16.55 -1.65 16.57
N ASN A 31 15.52 -2.10 17.30
CA ASN A 31 14.30 -2.66 16.71
C ASN A 31 13.28 -1.57 16.33
N GLY A 32 13.51 -0.33 16.75
CA GLY A 32 12.66 0.81 16.44
C GLY A 32 12.87 1.31 15.01
N SER A 33 11.77 1.59 14.31
CA SER A 33 11.82 2.19 12.97
C SER A 33 10.70 3.23 12.81
N PRO A 34 11.02 4.47 12.37
CA PRO A 34 9.98 5.44 12.04
C PRO A 34 9.07 4.85 10.97
N THR A 35 7.77 4.86 11.22
CA THR A 35 6.82 4.17 10.36
C THR A 35 5.86 5.15 9.72
N ARG A 36 5.78 5.13 8.38
CA ARG A 36 4.80 5.89 7.59
C ARG A 36 3.87 4.94 6.87
N TYR A 37 2.61 5.35 6.73
CA TYR A 37 1.62 4.55 6.05
C TYR A 37 0.76 5.39 5.11
N PHE A 38 0.40 4.81 3.97
CA PHE A 38 -0.54 5.34 3.00
C PHE A 38 -1.77 4.44 2.99
N VAL A 39 -2.95 5.01 3.28
CA VAL A 39 -4.20 4.26 3.36
C VAL A 39 -5.04 4.55 2.13
N LEU A 40 -5.58 3.50 1.50
CA LEU A 40 -6.54 3.62 0.40
C LEU A 40 -7.64 2.58 0.52
N ASN A 41 -8.84 2.89 0.02
CA ASN A 41 -9.92 1.92 -0.12
C ASN A 41 -9.96 1.42 -1.57
N PRO A 42 -9.57 0.16 -1.85
CA PRO A 42 -9.48 -0.34 -3.22
C PRO A 42 -10.84 -0.43 -3.93
N LYS A 43 -11.95 -0.48 -3.18
CA LYS A 43 -13.31 -0.58 -3.74
C LYS A 43 -14.02 0.77 -3.86
N ALA A 44 -13.39 1.85 -3.39
CA ALA A 44 -13.91 3.21 -3.57
C ALA A 44 -13.55 3.82 -4.94
N ILE A 45 -12.65 3.18 -5.69
CA ILE A 45 -12.17 3.61 -7.01
C ILE A 45 -12.23 2.46 -8.01
N THR A 46 -12.14 2.77 -9.29
CA THR A 46 -12.11 1.73 -10.34
C THR A 46 -10.74 1.05 -10.40
N LEU A 47 -10.66 -0.16 -10.96
CA LEU A 47 -9.38 -0.86 -11.17
C LEU A 47 -8.40 -0.02 -11.99
N GLY A 48 -8.89 0.71 -13.00
CA GLY A 48 -8.09 1.63 -13.81
C GLY A 48 -7.53 2.79 -12.99
N GLN A 49 -8.28 3.32 -12.02
CA GLN A 49 -7.76 4.34 -11.11
C GLN A 49 -6.84 3.76 -10.03
N LEU A 50 -6.99 2.49 -9.68
CA LEU A 50 -6.18 1.82 -8.66
C LEU A 50 -4.78 1.47 -9.19
N TYR A 51 -4.71 0.78 -10.34
CA TYR A 51 -3.45 0.28 -10.91
C TYR A 51 -2.95 1.09 -12.11
N GLY A 52 -3.85 1.78 -12.80
CA GLY A 52 -3.57 2.54 -14.00
C GLY A 52 -4.44 2.09 -15.15
N TYR A 53 -4.59 2.98 -16.13
CA TYR A 53 -5.43 2.76 -17.29
C TYR A 53 -4.77 3.37 -18.53
N PHE A 54 -4.92 2.66 -19.64
CA PHE A 54 -4.51 3.13 -20.96
C PHE A 54 -5.71 3.77 -21.66
N ASP A 55 -5.62 5.07 -21.95
CA ASP A 55 -6.66 5.78 -22.68
C ASP A 55 -6.51 5.52 -24.20
N PRO A 56 -7.48 4.85 -24.85
CA PRO A 56 -7.41 4.55 -26.28
C PRO A 56 -7.52 5.78 -27.17
N VAL A 57 -8.03 6.91 -26.65
CA VAL A 57 -8.19 8.15 -27.43
C VAL A 57 -6.87 8.93 -27.47
N SER A 58 -6.24 9.17 -26.32
CA SER A 58 -4.95 9.85 -26.25
C SER A 58 -3.76 8.92 -26.55
N SER A 59 -3.96 7.60 -26.46
CA SER A 59 -2.90 6.59 -26.47
C SER A 59 -1.87 6.78 -25.34
N GLU A 60 -2.31 7.37 -24.22
CA GLU A 60 -1.46 7.63 -23.06
C GLU A 60 -1.79 6.69 -21.90
N TRP A 61 -0.76 6.35 -21.13
CA TRP A 61 -0.89 5.63 -19.87
C TRP A 61 -1.09 6.62 -18.73
N THR A 62 -2.12 6.41 -17.91
CA THR A 62 -2.31 7.11 -16.65
C THR A 62 -2.04 6.18 -15.49
N ASP A 63 -1.14 6.59 -14.59
CA ASP A 63 -0.81 5.83 -13.40
C ASP A 63 -1.96 5.78 -12.38
N GLY A 64 -2.16 4.60 -11.80
CA GLY A 64 -3.10 4.41 -10.71
C GLY A 64 -2.53 4.82 -9.35
N VAL A 65 -3.43 5.07 -8.40
CA VAL A 65 -3.10 5.50 -7.03
C VAL A 65 -2.16 4.52 -6.32
N CYS A 66 -2.35 3.21 -6.51
CA CYS A 66 -1.50 2.18 -5.93
C CYS A 66 -0.09 2.24 -6.55
N ALA A 67 0.01 2.28 -7.87
CA ALA A 67 1.29 2.37 -8.59
C ALA A 67 2.07 3.62 -8.18
N SER A 68 1.42 4.79 -8.15
CA SER A 68 2.03 6.04 -7.70
C SER A 68 2.49 5.98 -6.24
N ALA A 69 1.72 5.37 -5.34
CA ALA A 69 2.11 5.19 -3.94
C ALA A 69 3.33 4.28 -3.79
N PHE A 70 3.37 3.17 -4.52
CA PHE A 70 4.53 2.27 -4.56
C PHE A 70 5.78 3.00 -5.06
N ARG A 71 5.71 3.67 -6.21
CA ARG A 71 6.85 4.43 -6.75
C ARG A 71 7.34 5.48 -5.74
N ARG A 72 6.43 6.25 -5.14
CA ARG A 72 6.78 7.25 -4.12
C ARG A 72 7.53 6.64 -2.94
N PHE A 73 7.13 5.46 -2.47
CA PHE A 73 7.77 4.80 -1.33
C PHE A 73 9.11 4.16 -1.67
N VAL A 74 9.25 3.63 -2.89
CA VAL A 74 10.50 3.05 -3.38
C VAL A 74 11.54 4.13 -3.70
N SER A 75 11.14 5.27 -4.25
CA SER A 75 12.03 6.39 -4.57
C SER A 75 12.46 7.22 -3.35
N ASP A 76 11.86 6.99 -2.19
CA ASP A 76 12.22 7.68 -0.95
C ASP A 76 13.34 6.90 -0.25
N ASP A 77 14.55 7.45 -0.18
CA ASP A 77 15.72 6.78 0.43
C ASP A 77 15.75 6.84 1.97
N SER A 78 14.70 7.36 2.60
CA SER A 78 14.60 7.39 4.06
C SER A 78 14.57 5.98 4.65
N PHE A 79 15.20 5.82 5.81
CA PHE A 79 15.23 4.57 6.60
C PHE A 79 13.88 4.27 7.30
N GLU A 80 12.80 4.86 6.82
CA GLU A 80 11.48 4.70 7.39
C GLU A 80 10.84 3.42 6.88
N ARG A 81 10.18 2.70 7.78
CA ARG A 81 9.28 1.61 7.42
C ARG A 81 8.04 2.20 6.75
N LYS A 82 7.71 1.70 5.55
CA LYS A 82 6.60 2.23 4.74
C LYS A 82 5.53 1.17 4.53
N TRP A 83 4.28 1.50 4.84
CA TRP A 83 3.13 0.60 4.69
C TRP A 83 2.11 1.16 3.70
N ILE A 84 1.68 0.34 2.75
CA ILE A 84 0.49 0.63 1.95
C ILE A 84 -0.65 -0.21 2.54
N VAL A 85 -1.68 0.47 3.03
CA VAL A 85 -2.81 -0.14 3.74
C VAL A 85 -4.04 -0.07 2.85
N PHE A 86 -4.54 -1.24 2.47
CA PHE A 86 -5.80 -1.38 1.75
C PHE A 86 -6.94 -1.55 2.76
N ASP A 87 -7.67 -0.46 3.03
CA ASP A 87 -8.77 -0.40 3.99
C ASP A 87 -10.12 -0.54 3.27
N GLY A 88 -10.54 -1.78 3.06
CA GLY A 88 -11.77 -2.10 2.37
C GLY A 88 -11.98 -3.61 2.23
N PRO A 89 -13.10 -4.03 1.61
CA PRO A 89 -13.36 -5.44 1.39
C PRO A 89 -12.37 -6.05 0.39
N VAL A 90 -11.93 -7.25 0.74
CA VAL A 90 -11.08 -8.13 -0.07
C VAL A 90 -11.93 -8.69 -1.22
N ASP A 91 -11.48 -8.50 -2.45
CA ASP A 91 -12.17 -8.92 -3.67
C ASP A 91 -11.14 -9.47 -4.67
N ALA A 92 -11.47 -10.58 -5.33
CA ALA A 92 -10.56 -11.28 -6.24
C ALA A 92 -10.06 -10.35 -7.36
N THR A 93 -10.94 -9.48 -7.87
CA THR A 93 -10.65 -8.63 -9.04
C THR A 93 -9.48 -7.67 -8.86
N TRP A 94 -9.28 -7.12 -7.66
CA TRP A 94 -8.14 -6.23 -7.40
C TRP A 94 -6.96 -6.96 -6.76
N ILE A 95 -7.19 -8.03 -6.02
CA ILE A 95 -6.12 -8.75 -5.33
C ILE A 95 -5.24 -9.52 -6.28
N GLU A 96 -5.79 -10.03 -7.39
CA GLU A 96 -5.01 -10.78 -8.38
C GLU A 96 -3.80 -10.00 -8.89
N SER A 97 -3.94 -8.69 -9.10
CA SER A 97 -2.84 -7.80 -9.51
C SER A 97 -1.75 -7.60 -8.45
N LEU A 98 -1.96 -8.03 -7.20
CA LEU A 98 -0.98 -7.97 -6.12
C LEU A 98 -0.29 -9.31 -5.83
N ASN A 99 -0.70 -10.41 -6.45
CA ASN A 99 -0.14 -11.73 -6.12
C ASN A 99 1.39 -11.77 -6.31
N THR A 100 1.92 -11.16 -7.38
CA THR A 100 3.37 -11.09 -7.65
C THR A 100 4.14 -10.17 -6.68
N VAL A 101 3.44 -9.27 -5.99
CA VAL A 101 4.02 -8.44 -4.92
C VAL A 101 4.10 -9.24 -3.63
N LEU A 102 3.10 -10.08 -3.39
CA LEU A 102 2.92 -10.84 -2.16
C LEU A 102 3.65 -12.19 -2.17
N ASP A 103 4.06 -12.67 -3.35
CA ASP A 103 4.88 -13.87 -3.51
C ASP A 103 6.40 -13.56 -3.40
N ASP A 104 7.22 -14.58 -3.69
CA ASP A 104 8.67 -14.47 -3.61
C ASP A 104 9.28 -13.51 -4.64
N ASN A 105 8.55 -13.13 -5.69
CA ASN A 105 9.03 -12.19 -6.70
C ASN A 105 9.12 -10.76 -6.16
N ARG A 106 8.23 -10.38 -5.22
CA ARG A 106 8.19 -9.06 -4.58
C ARG A 106 8.15 -7.91 -5.59
N LYS A 107 7.41 -8.09 -6.69
CA LYS A 107 7.32 -7.13 -7.81
C LYS A 107 5.87 -6.79 -8.10
N LEU A 108 5.60 -5.49 -8.23
CA LEU A 108 4.32 -5.01 -8.75
C LEU A 108 4.39 -4.99 -10.26
N CYS A 109 3.60 -5.83 -10.92
CA CYS A 109 3.49 -5.87 -12.38
C CYS A 109 2.20 -5.16 -12.79
N LEU A 110 2.32 -4.11 -13.58
CA LEU A 110 1.19 -3.37 -14.12
C LEU A 110 0.79 -3.90 -15.50
N THR A 111 -0.46 -3.69 -15.89
CA THR A 111 -0.95 -4.06 -17.22
C THR A 111 -0.32 -3.23 -18.35
N SER A 112 0.36 -2.13 -18.03
CA SER A 112 1.24 -1.39 -18.94
C SER A 112 2.48 -2.18 -19.36
N GLY A 113 2.83 -3.26 -18.65
CA GLY A 113 4.10 -3.98 -18.82
C GLY A 113 5.24 -3.44 -17.96
N GLU A 114 4.97 -2.49 -17.06
CA GLU A 114 5.91 -2.00 -16.03
C GLU A 114 5.95 -2.88 -14.77
#